data_AF-A0A0P9HL29-F1
#
_entry.id   AF-A0A0P9HL29-F1
#
_cell.length_a   1.000
_cell.length_b   1.000
_cell.length_c   1.000
_cell.angle_alpha   90.00
_cell.angle_beta   90.00
_cell.angle_gamma   90.00
#
_symmetry.space_group_name_H-M   'P 1'
#
loop_
_entity.id
_entity.type
_entity.pdbx_description
1 polymer ?
#
loop_
_entity_poly.entity_id
_entity_poly.type
_entity_poly.pdbx_seq_one_letter_code
_entity_poly.pdbx_strand_id
1 'polypeptide(L)' 'MTLLANGEEACSTLELNHLDDGALYNAMKNIQNQMEEAVRQGESLTSEYIVQLSQQLDAYVVIAQTRKMRVKPLT' A
#
# COMPACT_ATOMS: atom_id res chain seq x y z
N MET A 1 32.17 -6.89 1.35
CA MET A 1 31.16 -7.52 2.23
C MET A 1 29.82 -6.93 1.86
N THR A 2 29.01 -7.69 1.11
CA THR A 2 27.71 -7.23 0.63
C THR A 2 26.66 -7.85 1.54
N LEU A 3 26.07 -7.06 2.42
CA LEU A 3 24.95 -7.47 3.26
C LEU A 3 23.72 -7.60 2.36
N LEU A 4 23.35 -8.84 2.02
CA LEU A 4 22.04 -9.17 1.48
C LEU A 4 21.04 -9.07 2.65
N ALA A 5 20.40 -7.91 2.77
CA ALA A 5 19.34 -7.70 3.74
C ALA A 5 18.08 -8.47 3.29
N ASN A 6 17.90 -9.61 3.95
CA ASN A 6 16.66 -10.30 4.30
C ASN A 6 15.42 -10.10 3.39
N GLY A 7 15.09 -11.15 2.64
CA GLY A 7 13.97 -11.22 1.71
C GLY A 7 12.62 -11.51 2.37
N GLU A 8 12.13 -10.60 3.21
CA GLU A 8 10.71 -10.60 3.64
C GLU A 8 9.94 -9.41 3.06
N GLU A 9 10.61 -8.29 2.76
CA GLU A 9 10.01 -7.11 2.14
C GLU A 9 9.87 -7.24 0.60
N ALA A 10 10.59 -8.18 0.00
CA ALA A 10 10.54 -8.44 -1.44
C ALA A 10 9.30 -9.24 -1.86
N CYS A 11 8.78 -10.12 -0.99
CA CYS A 11 7.69 -11.03 -1.35
C CYS A 11 6.36 -10.27 -1.53
N SER A 12 6.02 -9.39 -0.60
CA SER A 12 4.81 -8.55 -0.68
C SER A 12 4.90 -7.50 -1.79
N THR A 13 6.08 -6.95 -2.04
CA THR A 13 6.29 -5.92 -3.06
C THR A 13 6.17 -6.49 -4.48
N LEU A 14 6.54 -7.76 -4.69
CA LEU A 14 6.42 -8.43 -5.99
C LEU A 14 4.96 -8.69 -6.39
N GLU A 15 4.10 -9.14 -5.46
CA GLU A 15 2.66 -9.30 -5.75
C GLU A 15 1.99 -7.96 -6.07
N LEU A 16 2.36 -6.89 -5.34
CA LEU A 16 1.77 -5.57 -5.56
C LEU A 16 2.20 -4.91 -6.89
N ASN A 17 3.37 -5.25 -7.42
CA ASN A 17 3.81 -4.78 -8.73
C ASN A 17 3.04 -5.46 -9.89
N HIS A 18 2.40 -6.60 -9.64
CA HIS A 18 1.68 -7.37 -10.65
C HIS A 18 0.17 -7.06 -10.71
N LEU A 19 -0.37 -6.36 -9.71
CA LEU A 19 -1.74 -5.85 -9.75
C LEU A 19 -1.92 -4.88 -10.93
N ASP A 20 -3.01 -4.94 -11.68
CA ASP A 20 -3.33 -3.85 -12.62
C ASP A 20 -3.77 -2.59 -11.84
N ASP A 21 -3.80 -1.43 -12.49
CA ASP A 21 -4.14 -0.18 -11.82
C ASP A 21 -5.56 -0.17 -11.23
N GLY A 22 -6.50 -0.89 -11.84
CA GLY A 22 -7.86 -1.10 -11.33
C GLY A 22 -7.89 -1.97 -10.08
N ALA A 23 -7.17 -3.10 -10.05
CA ALA A 23 -7.05 -3.92 -8.86
C ALA A 23 -6.32 -3.18 -7.72
N LEU A 24 -5.28 -2.41 -8.04
CA LEU A 24 -4.57 -1.55 -7.09
C LEU A 24 -5.51 -0.51 -6.47
N TYR A 25 -6.30 0.18 -7.29
CA TYR A 25 -7.29 1.15 -6.84
C TYR A 25 -8.36 0.52 -5.94
N ASN A 26 -8.90 -0.64 -6.32
CA ASN A 26 -9.91 -1.34 -5.54
C ASN A 26 -9.37 -1.78 -4.17
N ALA A 27 -8.12 -2.24 -4.11
CA ALA A 27 -7.46 -2.60 -2.85
C ALA A 27 -7.30 -1.36 -1.94
N MET A 28 -6.81 -0.24 -2.49
CA MET A 28 -6.69 1.03 -1.73
C MET A 28 -8.05 1.52 -1.21
N LYS A 29 -9.11 1.37 -2.00
CA LYS A 29 -10.47 1.76 -1.60
C LYS A 29 -11.02 0.84 -0.51
N ASN A 30 -10.75 -0.46 -0.60
CA ASN A 30 -11.16 -1.41 0.43
C ASN A 30 -10.48 -1.12 1.78
N ILE A 31 -9.18 -0.80 1.77
CA ILE A 31 -8.44 -0.41 2.99
C ILE A 31 -9.05 0.86 3.61
N GLN A 32 -9.35 1.87 2.80
CA GLN A 32 -10.00 3.10 3.29
C GLN A 32 -11.37 2.82 3.92
N ASN A 33 -12.18 1.95 3.30
CA ASN A 33 -13.46 1.56 3.88
C ASN A 33 -13.27 0.86 5.24
N GLN A 34 -12.30 -0.05 5.36
CA GLN A 34 -12.01 -0.72 6.64
C GLN A 34 -11.58 0.27 7.73
N MET A 35 -10.75 1.25 7.39
CA MET A 35 -10.36 2.32 8.31
C MET A 35 -11.58 3.16 8.75
N GLU A 36 -12.44 3.56 7.81
CA GLU A 36 -13.66 4.32 8.09
C GLU A 36 -14.60 3.54 9.02
N GLU A 37 -14.83 2.26 8.72
CA GLU A 37 -15.71 1.41 9.52
C GLU A 37 -15.16 1.18 10.93
N ALA A 38 -13.85 1.00 11.08
CA ALA A 38 -13.21 0.83 12.38
C ALA A 38 -13.32 2.11 13.22
N VAL A 39 -13.04 3.27 12.64
CA VAL A 39 -13.21 4.56 13.32
C VAL A 39 -14.67 4.78 13.71
N ARG A 40 -15.61 4.43 12.83
CA ARG A 40 -17.06 4.50 13.10
C ARG A 40 -17.48 3.58 14.25
N GLN A 41 -16.81 2.44 14.42
CA GLN A 41 -17.03 1.51 15.53
C GLN A 41 -16.38 1.98 16.84
N GLY A 42 -15.69 3.13 16.84
CA GLY A 42 -15.05 3.71 18.01
C GLY A 42 -13.56 3.35 18.13
N GLU A 43 -12.97 2.76 17.10
CA GLU A 43 -11.57 2.38 17.14
C GLU A 43 -10.66 3.61 17.09
N SER A 44 -9.62 3.62 17.92
CA SER A 44 -8.67 4.73 17.94
C SER A 44 -7.89 4.79 16.62
N LEU A 45 -7.65 5.99 16.11
CA LEU A 45 -6.76 6.25 14.97
C LEU A 45 -5.32 5.80 15.24
N THR A 46 -4.94 5.65 16.51
CA THR A 46 -3.63 5.17 16.94
C THR A 46 -3.64 3.69 17.31
N SER A 47 -4.76 2.99 17.11
CA SER A 47 -4.81 1.55 17.32
C SER A 47 -3.85 0.84 16.37
N GLU A 48 -3.29 -0.28 16.81
CA GLU A 48 -2.40 -1.10 15.98
C GLU A 48 -3.07 -1.47 14.66
N TYR A 49 -4.37 -1.77 14.69
CA TYR A 49 -5.16 -2.09 13.51
C TYR A 49 -5.21 -0.94 12.49
N ILE A 50 -5.53 0.29 12.92
CA ILE A 50 -5.53 1.46 12.03
C ILE A 50 -4.12 1.77 11.52
N VAL A 51 -3.09 1.60 12.36
CA VAL A 51 -1.69 1.81 11.97
C VAL A 51 -1.28 0.83 10.87
N GLN A 52 -1.64 -0.45 10.99
CA GLN A 52 -1.35 -1.46 9.97
C GLN A 52 -2.06 -1.17 8.65
N LEU A 53 -3.35 -0.80 8.69
CA LEU A 53 -4.09 -0.39 7.49
C LEU A 53 -3.46 0.84 6.82
N SER A 54 -2.98 1.79 7.61
CA SER A 54 -2.30 3.00 7.10
C SER A 54 -0.98 2.66 6.41
N GLN A 55 -0.15 1.81 7.03
CA GLN A 55 1.10 1.33 6.43
C GLN A 55 0.85 0.58 5.13
N GLN A 56 -0.20 -0.24 5.08
CA GLN A 56 -0.60 -0.92 3.87
C GLN A 56 -1.03 0.08 2.79
N LEU A 57 -1.83 1.09 3.12
CA LEU A 57 -2.24 2.12 2.16
C LEU A 57 -1.03 2.91 1.60
N ASP A 58 -0.07 3.27 2.44
CA ASP A 58 1.15 3.97 2.04
C ASP A 58 1.97 3.17 1.01
N ALA A 59 2.10 1.85 1.21
CA ALA A 59 2.80 0.98 0.25
C ALA A 59 2.13 1.01 -1.14
N TYR A 60 0.80 0.98 -1.18
CA TYR A 60 0.05 1.03 -2.44
C TYR A 60 0.16 2.41 -3.11
N VAL A 61 0.21 3.50 -2.34
CA VAL A 61 0.44 4.86 -2.86
C VAL A 61 1.80 4.96 -3.52
N VAL A 62 2.87 4.44 -2.89
CA VAL A 62 4.22 4.45 -3.47
C VAL A 62 4.26 3.70 -4.80
N ILE A 63 3.55 2.58 -4.91
CA ILE A 63 3.46 1.80 -6.15
C ILE A 63 2.70 2.55 -7.23
N ALA A 64 1.54 3.13 -6.91
CA ALA A 64 0.76 3.94 -7.84
C ALA A 64 1.57 5.15 -8.35
N GLN A 65 2.30 5.83 -7.46
CA GLN A 65 3.19 6.94 -7.81
C GLN A 65 4.35 6.48 -8.70
N THR A 66 4.97 5.33 -8.40
CA THR A 66 6.06 4.77 -9.20
C THR A 66 5.58 4.42 -10.61
N ARG A 67 4.39 3.84 -10.75
CA ARG A 67 3.77 3.56 -12.07
C ARG A 67 3.45 4.85 -12.81
N LYS A 68 2.89 5.84 -12.13
CA LYS A 68 2.59 7.17 -12.69
C LYS A 68 3.86 7.90 -13.17
N MET A 69 4.98 7.71 -12.50
CA MET A 69 6.29 8.23 -12.91
C MET A 69 6.84 7.50 -14.14
N ARG A 70 6.62 6.18 -14.27
CA ARG A 70 7.01 5.42 -15.47
C ARG A 70 6.23 5.80 -16.74
N VAL A 71 5.02 6.34 -16.61
CA VAL A 71 4.19 6.77 -17.75
C VAL A 71 4.36 8.24 -18.12
N LYS A 72 5.15 9.03 -17.39
CA LYS A 72 5.45 10.42 -17.75
C LYS A 72 6.60 10.42 -18.77
N PRO A 73 6.37 10.79 -20.05
CA PRO A 73 7.48 11.00 -20.96
C PRO A 73 8.24 12.24 -20.51
N LEU A 74 9.58 12.19 -20.56
CA LEU A 74 10.40 13.40 -20.55
C LEU A 74 10.03 14.21 -21.81
N THR A 75 9.29 15.29 -21.62
CA THR A 75 9.09 16.35 -22.60
C THR A 75 9.62 17.65 -22.03
#